data_AF-A0A158RJI7-F1
#
_entry.id   AF-A0A158RJI7-F1
#
_cell.length_a   1.000
_cell.length_b   1.000
_cell.length_c   1.000
_cell.angle_alpha   90.00
_cell.angle_beta   90.00
_cell.angle_gamma   90.00
#
_symmetry.space_group_name_H-M   'P 1'
#
loop_
_entity.id
_entity.type
_entity.pdbx_description
1 polymer ?
#
loop_
_entity_poly.entity_id
_entity_poly.type
_entity_poly.pdbx_seq_one_letter_code
_entity_poly.pdbx_strand_id
1 'polypeptide(L)' 'MKKKRIFKKSLAEKLIIIGCNLIETEPNNRNENLVVYVFEDNKKLRLSLTALSI' A
#
# COMPACT_ATOMS: atom_id res chain seq x y z
N MET A 1 2.04 16.47 7.19
CA MET A 1 2.60 15.12 6.93
C MET A 1 1.75 14.43 5.86
N LYS A 2 2.35 13.89 4.78
CA LYS A 2 1.61 13.09 3.80
C LYS A 2 1.03 11.86 4.51
N LYS A 3 -0.26 11.56 4.32
CA LYS A 3 -0.89 10.38 4.93
C LYS A 3 -0.33 9.12 4.28
N LYS A 4 0.30 8.27 5.06
CA LYS A 4 0.79 6.94 4.64
C LYS A 4 -0.36 5.93 4.76
N ARG A 5 -0.54 5.06 3.76
CA ARG A 5 -1.48 3.92 3.86
C ARG A 5 -0.68 2.62 3.82
N ILE A 6 -0.95 1.76 4.80
CA ILE A 6 -0.29 0.47 5.01
C ILE A 6 -1.16 -0.66 4.45
N PHE A 7 -0.58 -1.55 3.66
CA PHE A 7 -1.29 -2.70 3.08
C PHE A 7 -0.57 -4.03 3.29
N LYS A 8 -1.35 -5.12 3.31
CA LYS A 8 -0.84 -6.50 3.29
C LYS A 8 -0.19 -6.80 1.93
N LYS A 9 0.75 -7.75 1.90
CA LYS A 9 1.52 -8.16 0.71
C LYS A 9 0.64 -8.41 -0.54
N SER A 10 -0.41 -9.22 -0.41
CA SER A 10 -1.28 -9.57 -1.54
C SER A 10 -2.03 -8.39 -2.16
N LEU A 11 -2.35 -7.38 -1.36
CA LEU A 11 -2.95 -6.14 -1.85
C LEU A 11 -1.89 -5.21 -2.44
N ALA A 12 -0.73 -5.11 -1.80
CA ALA A 12 0.39 -4.32 -2.31
C ALA A 12 0.83 -4.79 -3.71
N GLU A 13 0.92 -6.10 -3.94
CA GLU A 13 1.22 -6.69 -5.25
C GLU A 13 0.21 -6.25 -6.32
N LYS A 14 -1.10 -6.30 -6.01
CA LYS A 14 -2.15 -5.82 -6.91
C LYS A 14 -2.00 -4.32 -7.22
N LEU A 15 -1.75 -3.51 -6.20
CA LEU A 15 -1.57 -2.07 -6.35
C LEU A 15 -0.32 -1.74 -7.18
N ILE A 16 0.77 -2.49 -7.04
CA ILE A 16 1.99 -2.35 -7.87
C ILE A 16 1.69 -2.69 -9.33
N ILE A 17 0.97 -3.78 -9.59
CA ILE A 17 0.57 -4.19 -10.95
C ILE A 17 -0.32 -3.12 -11.62
N ILE A 18 -1.23 -2.48 -10.86
CA ILE A 18 -2.07 -1.36 -11.32
C ILE A 18 -1.24 -0.07 -11.53
N GLY A 19 0.01 -0.05 -11.06
CA GLY A 19 0.93 1.08 -11.16
C GLY A 19 0.65 2.17 -10.14
N CYS A 20 0.15 1.81 -8.94
CA CYS A 20 0.17 2.72 -7.80
C CYS A 20 1.60 2.93 -7.31
N ASN A 21 1.89 4.14 -6.83
CA ASN A 21 3.24 4.54 -6.44
C ASN A 21 3.57 4.01 -5.04
N LEU A 22 4.42 2.99 -4.96
CA LEU A 22 5.02 2.52 -3.71
C LEU A 22 6.14 3.48 -3.32
N ILE A 23 6.03 4.12 -2.15
CA ILE A 23 7.03 5.08 -1.66
C ILE A 23 8.13 4.35 -0.89
N GLU A 24 7.74 3.44 -0.02
CA GLU A 24 8.63 2.81 0.95
C GLU A 24 8.06 1.50 1.47
N THR A 25 8.93 0.73 2.12
CA THR A 25 8.58 -0.43 2.92
C THR A 25 9.11 -0.25 4.32
N GLU A 26 8.30 -0.54 5.34
CA GLU A 26 8.71 -0.44 6.75
C GLU A 26 8.59 -1.84 7.42
N PRO A 27 9.41 -2.16 8.44
CA PRO A 27 9.18 -3.36 9.24
C PRO A 27 7.84 -3.27 9.97
N ASN A 28 7.16 -4.40 10.14
CA ASN A 28 5.90 -4.43 10.87
C ASN A 28 6.15 -4.46 12.39
N ASN A 29 5.76 -3.39 13.08
CA ASN A 29 5.95 -3.26 14.52
C ASN A 29 5.28 -4.33 15.39
N ARG A 30 4.32 -5.10 14.85
CA ARG A 30 3.66 -6.20 15.57
C ARG A 30 4.28 -7.57 15.28
N ASN A 31 5.00 -7.70 14.17
CA ASN A 31 5.64 -8.95 13.77
C ASN A 31 6.86 -8.60 12.91
N GLU A 32 8.04 -8.67 13.51
CA GLU A 32 9.32 -8.32 12.90
C GLU A 32 9.67 -9.13 11.64
N ASN A 33 9.04 -10.29 11.44
CA ASN A 33 9.22 -11.10 10.23
C ASN A 33 8.36 -10.63 9.05
N LEU A 34 7.54 -9.58 9.23
CA LEU A 34 6.67 -9.03 8.20
C LEU A 34 7.07 -7.60 7.83
N VAL A 35 6.78 -7.25 6.59
CA VAL A 35 7.01 -5.92 6.02
C VAL A 35 5.67 -5.29 5.64
N VAL A 36 5.54 -3.99 5.89
CA VAL A 36 4.40 -3.19 5.45
C VAL A 36 4.76 -2.38 4.22
N TYR A 37 3.84 -2.31 3.26
CA TYR A 37 4.02 -1.58 2.01
C TYR A 37 3.28 -0.25 2.10
N VAL A 38 3.99 0.85 1.83
CA VAL A 38 3.46 2.20 1.96
C VAL A 38 3.37 2.86 0.59
N PHE A 39 2.16 3.27 0.22
CA PHE A 39 1.88 3.91 -1.06
C PHE A 39 1.62 5.41 -0.90
N GLU A 40 1.87 6.16 -1.97
CA GLU A 40 1.49 7.56 -2.05
C GLU A 40 -0.03 7.73 -2.05
N ASP A 41 -0.57 8.48 -1.09
CA ASP A 41 -1.99 8.84 -1.08
C ASP A 41 -2.31 9.85 -2.18
N ASN A 42 -2.66 9.31 -3.35
CA ASN A 42 -3.06 10.07 -4.53
C ASN A 42 -4.39 9.55 -5.10
N LYS A 43 -4.93 10.27 -6.10
CA LYS A 43 -6.22 9.92 -6.75
C LYS A 43 -6.20 8.51 -7.33
N LYS A 44 -5.07 8.07 -7.92
CA LYS A 44 -4.93 6.74 -8.51
C LYS A 44 -5.05 5.64 -7.45
N LEU A 45 -4.38 5.80 -6.30
CA LEU A 45 -4.49 4.86 -5.19
C LEU A 45 -5.93 4.76 -4.70
N ARG A 46 -6.61 5.90 -4.49
CA ARG A 46 -8.00 5.92 -4.01
C ARG A 46 -8.96 5.18 -4.95
N LEU A 47 -8.88 5.47 -6.25
CA LEU A 47 -9.71 4.79 -7.27
C LEU A 47 -9.41 3.29 -7.35
N SER A 48 -8.14 2.92 -7.25
CA SER A 48 -7.73 1.51 -7.29
C SER A 48 -8.25 0.73 -6.08
N LEU A 49 -8.24 1.35 -4.89
CA LEU A 49 -8.82 0.75 -3.68
C LEU A 49 -10.33 0.58 -3.81
N THR A 50 -11.05 1.57 -4.34
CA THR A 50 -12.49 1.47 -4.60
C THR A 50 -12.81 0.34 -5.59
N ALA A 51 -12.03 0.23 -6.68
CA ALA A 51 -12.22 -0.81 -7.70
C ALA A 51 -11.93 -2.23 -7.18
N LEU A 52 -11.03 -2.36 -6.21
CA LEU A 52 -10.69 -3.64 -5.58
C LEU A 52 -11.69 -4.07 -4.49
N SER A 53 -12.75 -3.28 -4.24
CA SER A 53 -13.81 -3.55 -3.25
C SER A 53 -13.26 -3.92 -1.85
N ILE A 54 -12.34 -3.10 -1.34
CA ILE A 54 -11.85 -3.15 0.05
C ILE A 54 -12.51 -2.06 0.88
#